data_AF-A0A936BCQ0-F1
#
_entry.id   AF-A0A936BCQ0-F1
#
_cell.length_a   1.000
_cell.length_b   1.000
_cell.length_c   1.000
_cell.angle_alpha   90.00
_cell.angle_beta   90.00
_cell.angle_gamma   90.00
#
_symmetry.space_group_name_H-M   'P 1'
#
loop_
_entity.id
_entity.type
_entity.pdbx_description
1 polymer ?
#
loop_
_entity_poly.entity_id
_entity_poly.type
_entity_poly.pdbx_seq_one_letter_code
_entity_poly.pdbx_strand_id
1 'polypeptide(L)'
;MHRTATDIDALIREEKRLEAIENHAEAWAEGEAAGIDPDIIAEAALATALGEFARASGEEAALALVDRMRERVATGEFTRRSAIH
;
A
#
# COMPACT_ATOMS: atom_id res chain seq x y z
N MET A 1 27.58 22.18 0.74
CA MET A 1 26.66 21.16 0.21
C MET A 1 25.61 21.87 -0.64
N HIS A 2 25.68 21.75 -1.97
CA HIS A 2 24.64 22.26 -2.86
C HIS A 2 23.66 21.11 -3.12
N ARG A 3 22.60 21.05 -2.33
CA ARG A 3 21.49 20.11 -2.55
C ARG A 3 20.79 20.57 -3.82
N THR A 4 20.81 19.76 -4.87
CA THR A 4 20.13 20.13 -6.11
C THR A 4 18.61 20.07 -5.90
N ALA A 5 17.83 20.80 -6.69
CA ALA A 5 16.36 20.77 -6.59
C ALA A 5 15.81 19.33 -6.70
N THR A 6 16.42 18.51 -7.55
CA THR A 6 16.11 17.09 -7.72
C THR A 6 16.33 16.26 -6.45
N ASP A 7 17.40 16.54 -5.69
CA ASP A 7 17.67 15.84 -4.42
C ASP A 7 16.62 16.19 -3.36
N ILE A 8 16.15 17.45 -3.36
CA ILE A 8 15.09 17.91 -2.47
C ILE A 8 13.75 17.24 -2.84
N ASP A 9 13.42 17.18 -4.13
CA ASP A 9 12.20 16.51 -4.60
C ASP A 9 12.19 15.02 -4.29
N ALA A 10 13.35 14.36 -4.36
CA ALA A 10 13.49 12.95 -3.98
C ALA A 10 13.25 12.74 -2.48
N LEU A 11 13.82 13.60 -1.63
CA LEU A 11 13.59 13.56 -0.18
C LEU A 11 12.12 13.81 0.17
N ILE A 12 11.46 14.78 -0.48
CA ILE A 12 10.04 15.06 -0.26
C ILE A 12 9.16 13.87 -0.64
N ARG A 13 9.45 13.20 -1.77
CA ARG A 13 8.71 12.00 -2.18
C ARG A 13 8.85 10.87 -1.18
N GLU A 14 10.07 10.66 -0.66
CA GLU A 14 10.31 9.61 0.32
C GLU A 14 9.62 9.91 1.66
N GLU A 15 9.64 11.16 2.12
CA GLU A 15 8.94 11.57 3.35
C GLU A 15 7.43 11.36 3.23
N LYS A 16 6.81 11.79 2.12
CA LYS A 16 5.39 11.51 1.84
C LYS A 16 5.06 10.01 1.80
N ARG A 17 6.00 9.20 1.30
CA ARG A 17 5.85 7.73 1.25
C ARG A 17 5.88 7.13 2.65
N LEU A 18 6.77 7.61 3.51
CA LEU A 18 6.87 7.16 4.91
C LEU A 18 5.63 7.57 5.69
N GLU A 19 5.19 8.82 5.58
CA GLU A 19 3.97 9.32 6.22
C GLU A 19 2.72 8.52 5.80
N ALA A 20 2.60 8.17 4.51
CA ALA A 20 1.51 7.33 4.03
C ALA A 20 1.54 5.91 4.65
N ILE A 21 2.72 5.34 4.85
CA ILE A 21 2.87 4.02 5.50
C ILE A 21 2.47 4.10 6.97
N GLU A 22 2.97 5.11 7.69
CA GLU A 22 2.64 5.33 9.10
C GLU A 22 1.14 5.53 9.29
N ASN A 23 0.52 6.38 8.47
CA ASN A 23 -0.92 6.61 8.51
C ASN A 23 -1.74 5.33 8.27
N HIS A 24 -1.33 4.49 7.31
CA HIS A 24 -1.99 3.20 7.08
C HIS A 24 -1.78 2.21 8.23
N ALA A 25 -0.61 2.21 8.87
CA ALA A 25 -0.36 1.37 10.04
C ALA A 25 -1.21 1.80 11.24
N GLU A 26 -1.37 3.10 11.45
CA GLU A 26 -2.26 3.66 12.48
C GLU A 26 -3.72 3.30 12.21
N ALA A 27 -4.22 3.51 11.00
CA ALA A 27 -5.58 3.14 10.61
C ALA A 27 -5.87 1.64 10.81
N TRP A 28 -4.85 0.80 10.58
CA TRP A 28 -4.94 -0.64 10.84
C TRP A 28 -5.05 -0.95 12.33
N ALA A 29 -4.17 -0.36 13.15
CA ALA A 29 -4.18 -0.55 14.60
C ALA A 29 -5.47 -0.04 15.24
N GLU A 30 -6.01 1.08 14.75
CA GLU A 30 -7.30 1.63 15.19
C GLU A 30 -8.47 0.70 14.84
N GLY A 31 -8.49 0.13 13.63
CA GLY A 31 -9.50 -0.83 13.22
C GLY A 31 -9.49 -2.09 14.09
N GLU A 32 -8.31 -2.63 14.36
CA GLU A 32 -8.14 -3.78 15.26
C GLU A 32 -8.58 -3.44 16.70
N ALA A 33 -8.21 -2.25 17.20
CA ALA A 33 -8.62 -1.79 18.53
C ALA A 33 -10.15 -1.58 18.65
N ALA A 34 -10.82 -1.25 17.55
CA ALA A 34 -12.27 -1.16 17.46
C ALA A 34 -12.97 -2.54 17.36
N GLY A 35 -12.20 -3.64 17.29
CA GLY A 35 -12.71 -4.99 17.17
C GLY A 35 -13.15 -5.37 15.75
N ILE A 36 -12.65 -4.67 14.73
CA ILE A 36 -12.89 -5.03 13.33
C ILE A 36 -11.93 -6.15 12.94
N ASP A 37 -12.46 -7.20 12.31
CA ASP A 37 -11.63 -8.31 11.86
C ASP A 37 -10.60 -7.85 10.79
N PRO A 38 -9.33 -8.32 10.86
CA PRO A 38 -8.27 -7.86 9.95
C PRO A 38 -8.55 -8.10 8.46
N ASP A 39 -9.35 -9.11 8.11
CA ASP A 39 -9.76 -9.37 6.73
C ASP A 39 -10.74 -8.31 6.18
N ILE A 40 -11.65 -7.83 7.02
CA ILE A 40 -12.55 -6.71 6.70
C ILE A 40 -11.74 -5.42 6.50
N ILE A 41 -10.76 -5.14 7.36
CA ILE A 41 -9.86 -3.98 7.20
C ILE A 41 -9.08 -4.10 5.88
N ALA A 42 -8.55 -5.29 5.58
CA ALA A 42 -7.81 -5.54 4.35
C ALA A 42 -8.66 -5.32 3.10
N GLU A 43 -9.90 -5.83 3.08
CA GLU A 43 -10.82 -5.67 1.96
C GLU A 43 -11.15 -4.20 1.71
N ALA A 44 -11.49 -3.45 2.77
CA ALA A 44 -11.79 -2.01 2.68
C ALA A 44 -10.58 -1.20 2.18
N ALA A 45 -9.38 -1.50 2.69
CA ALA A 45 -8.14 -0.85 2.26
C ALA A 45 -7.84 -1.12 0.79
N LEU A 46 -7.97 -2.37 0.34
CA LEU A 46 -7.75 -2.75 -1.07
C LEU A 46 -8.76 -2.10 -2.00
N ALA A 47 -10.05 -2.10 -1.65
CA ALA A 47 -11.09 -1.44 -2.43
C ALA A 47 -10.82 0.07 -2.58
N THR A 48 -10.42 0.73 -1.49
CA THR A 48 -10.09 2.16 -1.47
C THR A 48 -8.86 2.44 -2.34
N ALA A 49 -7.78 1.67 -2.16
CA ALA A 49 -6.54 1.83 -2.93
C ALA A 49 -6.75 1.61 -4.43
N LEU A 50 -7.51 0.58 -4.81
CA LEU A 50 -7.84 0.32 -6.22
C LEU A 50 -8.73 1.41 -6.81
N GLY A 51 -9.71 1.92 -6.06
CA GLY A 51 -10.56 3.03 -6.50
C GLY A 51 -9.75 4.31 -6.76
N GLU A 52 -8.87 4.70 -5.84
CA GLU A 52 -7.98 5.85 -6.02
C GLU A 52 -7.02 5.65 -7.20
N PHE A 53 -6.43 4.45 -7.33
CA PHE A 53 -5.54 4.14 -8.43
C PHE A 53 -6.24 4.18 -9.79
N ALA A 54 -7.46 3.64 -9.89
CA ALA A 54 -8.28 3.69 -11.10
C ALA A 54 -8.65 5.13 -11.47
N ARG A 55 -8.98 6.00 -10.49
CA ARG A 55 -9.24 7.42 -10.74
C ARG A 55 -8.00 8.17 -11.24
N ALA A 56 -6.82 7.83 -10.72
CA ALA A 56 -5.56 8.48 -11.08
C ALA A 56 -4.98 7.97 -12.42
N SER A 57 -5.14 6.68 -12.73
CA SER A 57 -4.40 5.99 -13.80
C SER A 57 -5.29 5.24 -14.81
N GLY A 58 -6.59 5.16 -14.59
CA GLY A 58 -7.57 4.46 -15.42
C GLY A 58 -7.78 2.99 -15.05
N GLU A 59 -8.92 2.44 -15.50
CA GLU A 59 -9.37 1.07 -15.20
C GLU A 59 -8.42 -0.01 -15.74
N GLU A 60 -7.90 0.17 -16.97
CA GLU A 60 -6.95 -0.79 -17.57
C GLU A 60 -5.66 -0.91 -16.74
N ALA A 61 -5.15 0.22 -16.21
CA ALA A 61 -3.99 0.21 -15.35
C ALA A 61 -4.28 -0.51 -14.02
N ALA A 62 -5.48 -0.30 -13.47
CA ALA A 62 -5.93 -0.95 -12.24
C ALA A 62 -6.07 -2.46 -12.42
N LEU A 63 -6.66 -2.92 -13.53
CA LEU A 63 -6.73 -4.34 -13.89
C LEU A 63 -5.33 -4.95 -14.00
N ALA A 64 -4.40 -4.28 -14.70
CA ALA A 64 -3.02 -4.75 -14.79
C ALA A 64 -2.32 -4.83 -13.42
N LEU A 65 -2.66 -3.96 -12.47
CA LEU A 65 -2.17 -4.05 -11.09
C LEU A 65 -2.74 -5.28 -10.38
N VAL A 66 -4.04 -5.52 -10.49
CA VAL A 66 -4.72 -6.68 -9.90
C VAL A 66 -4.13 -7.99 -10.44
N ASP A 67 -3.89 -8.09 -11.75
CA ASP A 67 -3.28 -9.28 -12.36
C ASP A 67 -1.88 -9.57 -11.79
N ARG A 68 -1.04 -8.53 -11.65
CA ARG A 68 0.28 -8.68 -11.00
C ARG A 68 0.15 -9.11 -9.54
N MET A 69 -0.79 -8.54 -8.79
CA MET A 69 -1.01 -8.93 -7.39
C MET A 69 -1.49 -10.38 -7.29
N ARG A 70 -2.37 -10.82 -8.20
CA ARG A 70 -2.84 -12.21 -8.29
C ARG A 70 -1.68 -13.17 -8.50
N GLU A 71 -0.76 -12.87 -9.41
CA GLU A 71 0.45 -13.69 -9.62
C GLU A 71 1.28 -13.82 -8.34
N ARG A 72 1.54 -12.70 -7.64
CA ARG A 72 2.28 -12.69 -6.37
C ARG A 72 1.62 -13.58 -5.31
N VAL A 73 0.30 -13.50 -5.17
CA VAL A 73 -0.48 -14.39 -4.28
C VAL A 73 -0.33 -15.85 -4.71
N ALA A 74 -0.46 -16.15 -6.01
CA ALA A 74 -0.36 -17.51 -6.53
C ALA A 74 1.03 -18.14 -6.30
N THR A 75 2.08 -17.33 -6.24
CA THR A 75 3.42 -17.80 -5.87
C THR A 75 3.63 -17.95 -4.35
N GLY A 76 2.65 -17.59 -3.53
CA GLY A 76 2.78 -17.59 -2.06
C GLY A 76 3.77 -16.54 -1.55
N GLU A 77 3.94 -15.41 -2.25
CA GLU A 77 4.88 -14.35 -1.84
C GLU A 77 4.56 -13.82 -0.43
N PHE A 78 3.28 -13.64 -0.12
CA PHE A 78 2.83 -13.02 1.13
C PHE A 78 2.86 -13.96 2.33
N THR A 79 2.75 -15.27 2.11
CA THR A 79 2.84 -16.28 3.19
C THR A 79 4.27 -16.68 3.51
N ARG A 80 5.18 -16.64 2.53
CA ARG A 80 6.60 -17.03 2.72
C ARG A 80 7.39 -16.11 3.66
N ARG A 81 6.95 -14.88 3.87
CA ARG A 81 7.65 -13.90 4.73
C ARG A 81 7.38 -14.08 6.24
N SER A 82 6.46 -14.97 6.63
CA SER A 82 6.16 -15.27 8.04
C SER A 82 7.13 -16.30 8.66
N ALA A 83 7.96 -16.97 7.86
CA ALA A 83 8.88 -18.03 8.30
C ALA A 83 10.21 -17.52 8.93
N ILE A 84 10.29 -16.25 9.31
CA ILE A 84 11.41 -15.71 10.10
C ILE A 84 10.81 -15.28 11.44
N HIS A 85 10.70 -16.24 12.35
CA HIS A 85 10.58 -16.00 13.80
C HIS A 85 11.97 -16.09 14.40
#